data_AF-A0A7J7HX14-F1
#
_entry.id   AF-A0A7J7HX14-F1
#
_cell.length_a   1.000
_cell.length_b   1.000
_cell.length_c   1.000
_cell.angle_alpha   90.00
_cell.angle_beta   90.00
_cell.angle_gamma   90.00
#
_symmetry.space_group_name_H-M   'P 1'
#
loop_
_entity.id
_entity.type
_entity.pdbx_description
1 polymer ?
#
loop_
_entity_poly.entity_id
_entity_poly.type
_entity_poly.pdbx_seq_one_letter_code
_entity_poly.pdbx_strand_id
1 'polypeptide(L)'
;MGYRYGSLVEDCYTSYRLHCEGWRSIFCRPKRAAFLGDVLVTLNDVLYQIMRWSMGLLEVGFSKNSPLTLGLWSLNPFHALCFIHYSLWPISGIPITTYAFLPQLALLNSFSIFPKLWYAGLRSLVFHVCFSFPRSLCTRFYRLHVSRRNNPKVVRWGFSSFSFGLVEYLFKSLGLTNVTSKVVDSEQGKRYEQGIFEFGVESQMFLPITMAAIINLVSFVSGIIQVLSNGLRFEDVFTKLFIAGFGVLNSWPVYEAMVLRSDKGKLPTKITLTSVVLSWLLYLVSSWAF
;
A
#
# COMPACT_ATOMS: atom_id res chain seq x y z
N MET A 1 -25.76 -0.11 25.43
CA MET A 1 -25.25 -1.30 24.73
C MET A 1 -25.68 -1.21 23.27
N GLY A 2 -24.74 -1.11 22.34
CA GLY A 2 -25.02 -0.90 20.91
C GLY A 2 -23.75 -0.59 20.13
N TYR A 3 -23.86 -0.40 18.82
CA TYR A 3 -22.74 0.02 17.97
C TYR A 3 -22.11 1.32 18.49
N ARG A 4 -20.78 1.36 18.55
CA ARG A 4 -20.03 2.54 18.92
C ARG A 4 -19.77 3.35 17.65
N TYR A 5 -20.38 4.53 17.56
CA TYR A 5 -20.19 5.47 16.46
C TYR A 5 -18.97 6.36 16.67
N GLY A 6 -18.52 7.02 15.61
CA GLY A 6 -17.40 7.97 15.63
C GLY A 6 -16.20 7.58 14.76
N SER A 7 -16.30 6.46 14.03
CA SER A 7 -15.31 6.05 13.04
C SER A 7 -16.01 5.38 11.85
N LEU A 8 -15.45 5.51 10.64
CA LEU A 8 -15.87 4.76 9.46
C LEU A 8 -15.65 3.24 9.58
N VAL A 9 -14.85 2.79 10.55
CA VAL A 9 -14.68 1.38 10.92
C VAL A 9 -15.32 1.12 12.28
N GLU A 10 -16.62 1.40 12.36
CA GLU A 10 -17.47 1.20 13.55
C GLU A 10 -17.42 -0.24 14.10
N ASP A 11 -17.23 -1.23 13.23
CA ASP A 11 -17.05 -2.63 13.57
C ASP A 11 -15.79 -2.85 14.41
N CYS A 12 -14.65 -2.34 13.92
CA CYS A 12 -13.37 -2.39 14.60
C CYS A 12 -13.41 -1.57 15.90
N TYR A 13 -13.98 -0.37 15.87
CA TYR A 13 -14.07 0.50 17.05
C TYR A 13 -14.96 -0.11 18.14
N THR A 14 -16.11 -0.69 17.75
CA THR A 14 -17.00 -1.36 18.69
C THR A 14 -16.33 -2.58 19.32
N SER A 15 -15.67 -3.41 18.50
CA SER A 15 -14.92 -4.57 19.01
C SER A 15 -13.85 -4.16 20.02
N TYR A 16 -13.02 -3.17 19.68
CA TYR A 16 -12.00 -2.62 20.57
C TYR A 16 -12.59 -2.16 21.91
N ARG A 17 -13.69 -1.40 21.88
CA ARG A 17 -14.36 -0.90 23.08
C ARG A 17 -14.91 -2.02 23.96
N LEU A 18 -15.51 -3.05 23.37
CA LEU A 18 -15.99 -4.22 24.12
C LEU A 18 -14.83 -4.97 24.78
N HIS A 19 -13.68 -5.09 24.10
CA HIS A 19 -12.50 -5.70 24.71
C HIS A 19 -11.98 -4.88 25.89
N CYS A 20 -11.99 -3.55 25.82
CA CYS A 20 -11.62 -2.69 26.95
C CYS A 20 -12.60 -2.83 28.14
N GLU A 21 -13.84 -3.21 27.87
CA GLU A 21 -14.86 -3.51 28.90
C GLU A 21 -14.73 -4.93 29.48
N GLY A 22 -13.73 -5.72 29.04
CA GLY A 22 -13.44 -7.06 29.56
C GLY A 22 -14.02 -8.21 28.75
N TRP A 23 -14.70 -7.93 27.63
CA TRP A 23 -15.24 -8.98 26.76
C TRP A 23 -14.14 -9.77 26.04
N ARG A 24 -14.42 -11.04 25.76
CA ARG A 24 -13.51 -11.96 25.07
C ARG A 24 -14.13 -12.43 23.76
N SER A 25 -13.31 -12.53 22.72
CA SER A 25 -13.69 -12.99 21.38
C SER A 25 -13.19 -14.40 21.14
N ILE A 26 -13.94 -15.20 20.38
CA ILE A 26 -13.54 -16.53 19.94
C ILE A 26 -13.49 -16.54 18.41
N PHE A 27 -12.38 -16.99 17.84
CA PHE A 27 -12.23 -17.18 16.40
C PHE A 27 -12.42 -18.66 16.03
N CYS A 28 -13.50 -18.97 15.33
CA CYS A 28 -13.80 -20.32 14.87
C CYS A 28 -13.50 -20.46 13.38
N ARG A 29 -12.70 -21.48 13.00
CA ARG A 29 -12.40 -21.81 11.60
C ARG A 29 -12.95 -23.19 11.23
N PRO A 30 -14.23 -23.30 10.83
CA PRO A 30 -14.80 -24.56 10.39
C PRO A 30 -14.14 -25.07 9.10
N LYS A 31 -14.19 -26.40 8.85
CA LYS A 31 -13.64 -27.02 7.63
C LYS A 31 -14.31 -26.50 6.36
N ARG A 32 -15.62 -26.26 6.41
CA ARG A 32 -16.40 -25.59 5.36
C ARG A 32 -16.64 -24.15 5.77
N ALA A 33 -16.42 -23.20 4.87
CA ALA A 33 -16.71 -21.79 5.13
C ALA A 33 -18.20 -21.63 5.46
N ALA A 34 -18.48 -21.11 6.66
CA ALA A 34 -19.85 -20.86 7.13
C ALA A 34 -20.45 -19.60 6.51
N PHE A 35 -19.60 -18.65 6.13
CA PHE A 35 -19.98 -17.39 5.48
C PHE A 35 -19.18 -17.23 4.19
N LEU A 36 -19.87 -16.89 3.11
CA LEU A 36 -19.28 -16.53 1.82
C LEU A 36 -19.73 -15.10 1.53
N GLY A 37 -18.75 -14.22 1.30
CA GLY A 37 -18.98 -12.85 0.90
C GLY A 37 -18.54 -12.67 -0.55
N ASP A 38 -19.24 -11.79 -1.27
CA ASP A 38 -18.78 -11.34 -2.57
C ASP A 38 -17.63 -10.34 -2.41
N VAL A 39 -16.67 -10.37 -3.32
CA VAL A 39 -15.47 -9.51 -3.27
C VAL A 39 -15.53 -8.49 -4.39
N LEU A 40 -15.13 -7.26 -4.10
CA LEU A 40 -15.03 -6.21 -5.10
C LEU A 40 -14.15 -6.64 -6.28
N VAL A 41 -14.70 -6.47 -7.49
CA VAL A 41 -14.10 -6.96 -8.74
C VAL A 41 -13.18 -5.90 -9.37
N THR A 42 -13.56 -4.64 -9.27
CA THR A 42 -12.77 -3.52 -9.79
C THR A 42 -11.65 -3.16 -8.82
N LEU A 43 -10.44 -2.91 -9.35
CA LEU A 43 -9.36 -2.41 -8.50
C LEU A 43 -9.73 -1.07 -7.86
N ASN A 44 -10.46 -0.22 -8.57
CA ASN A 44 -10.90 1.07 -8.07
C ASN A 44 -11.73 0.94 -6.78
N ASP A 45 -12.73 0.06 -6.79
CA ASP A 45 -13.61 -0.14 -5.63
C ASP A 45 -12.80 -0.66 -4.43
N VAL A 46 -11.85 -1.56 -4.67
CA VAL A 46 -10.93 -2.06 -3.64
C VAL A 46 -10.10 -0.91 -3.07
N LEU A 47 -9.55 -0.03 -3.90
CA LEU A 47 -8.75 1.10 -3.45
C LEU A 47 -9.59 2.11 -2.63
N TYR A 48 -10.81 2.40 -3.05
CA TYR A 48 -11.75 3.24 -2.29
C TYR A 48 -12.16 2.59 -0.97
N GLN A 49 -12.41 1.29 -0.96
CA GLN A 49 -12.73 0.58 0.28
C GLN A 49 -11.56 0.65 1.27
N ILE A 50 -10.34 0.49 0.80
CA ILE A 50 -9.15 0.53 1.66
C ILE A 50 -8.84 1.96 2.09
N MET A 51 -9.09 2.97 1.26
CA MET A 51 -9.00 4.37 1.67
C MET A 51 -9.94 4.65 2.84
N ARG A 52 -11.21 4.21 2.76
CA ARG A 52 -12.18 4.37 3.85
C ARG A 52 -11.76 3.63 5.12
N TRP A 53 -11.27 2.39 4.98
CA TRP A 53 -10.69 1.68 6.13
C TRP A 53 -9.51 2.43 6.72
N SER A 54 -8.65 3.01 5.89
CA SER A 54 -7.48 3.76 6.33
C SER A 54 -7.87 5.00 7.12
N MET A 55 -8.82 5.79 6.61
CA MET A 55 -9.38 6.93 7.33
C MET A 55 -10.00 6.47 8.66
N GLY A 56 -10.87 5.47 8.64
CA GLY A 56 -11.53 4.97 9.84
C GLY A 56 -10.54 4.48 10.91
N LEU A 57 -9.48 3.77 10.49
CA LEU A 57 -8.45 3.27 11.41
C LEU A 57 -7.67 4.41 12.07
N LEU A 58 -7.36 5.47 11.32
CA LEU A 58 -6.75 6.67 11.89
C LEU A 58 -7.70 7.38 12.86
N GLU A 59 -9.01 7.44 12.55
CA GLU A 59 -10.02 7.97 13.49
C GLU A 59 -10.03 7.18 14.80
N VAL A 60 -9.95 5.83 14.75
CA VAL A 60 -9.83 5.01 15.96
C VAL A 60 -8.53 5.30 16.70
N GLY A 61 -7.41 5.32 15.98
CA GLY A 61 -6.07 5.53 16.53
C GLY A 61 -5.88 6.87 17.24
N PHE A 62 -6.54 7.92 16.75
CA PHE A 62 -6.48 9.27 17.29
C PHE A 62 -7.76 9.73 18.00
N SER A 63 -8.71 8.83 18.24
CA SER A 63 -9.92 9.13 19.01
C SER A 63 -9.61 9.42 20.49
N LYS A 64 -10.56 10.04 21.19
CA LYS A 64 -10.50 10.23 22.65
C LYS A 64 -10.28 8.90 23.41
N ASN A 65 -10.82 7.81 22.88
CA ASN A 65 -10.68 6.48 23.44
C ASN A 65 -9.68 5.66 22.60
N SER A 66 -8.49 6.19 22.36
CA SER A 66 -7.55 5.54 21.46
C SER A 66 -6.96 4.25 22.04
N PRO A 67 -6.62 3.27 21.18
CA PRO A 67 -5.81 2.13 21.58
C PRO A 67 -4.47 2.52 22.22
N LEU A 68 -3.91 3.69 21.85
CA LEU A 68 -2.68 4.23 22.41
C LEU A 68 -2.82 4.75 23.85
N THR A 69 -4.03 5.12 24.28
CA THR A 69 -4.29 5.57 25.65
C THR A 69 -5.06 4.49 26.38
N LEU A 70 -6.38 4.50 26.27
CA LEU A 70 -7.27 3.55 26.94
C LEU A 70 -6.91 2.09 26.65
N GLY A 71 -6.47 1.77 25.43
CA GLY A 71 -6.09 0.40 25.09
C GLY A 71 -4.93 -0.12 25.94
N LEU A 72 -3.89 0.69 26.15
CA LEU A 72 -2.75 0.32 26.99
C LEU A 72 -3.12 0.19 28.48
N TRP A 73 -4.11 0.95 28.95
CA TRP A 73 -4.55 0.88 30.35
C TRP A 73 -5.53 -0.25 30.64
N SER A 74 -6.41 -0.58 29.69
CA SER A 74 -7.52 -1.52 29.91
C SER A 74 -7.29 -2.92 29.36
N LEU A 75 -6.35 -3.10 28.43
CA LEU A 75 -6.08 -4.38 27.78
C LEU A 75 -4.73 -4.95 28.21
N ASN A 76 -4.56 -6.26 28.00
CA ASN A 76 -3.23 -6.88 28.03
C ASN A 76 -2.31 -6.18 27.02
N PRO A 77 -1.04 -5.88 27.35
CA PRO A 77 -0.10 -5.20 26.46
C PRO A 77 -0.02 -5.78 25.04
N PHE A 78 -0.01 -7.10 24.89
CA PHE A 78 0.02 -7.74 23.57
C PHE A 78 -1.26 -7.51 22.77
N HIS A 79 -2.40 -7.49 23.46
CA HIS A 79 -3.70 -7.24 22.83
C HIS A 79 -3.84 -5.76 22.43
N ALA A 80 -3.38 -4.85 23.29
CA ALA A 80 -3.31 -3.43 23.00
C ALA A 80 -2.42 -3.17 21.77
N LEU A 81 -1.25 -3.80 21.69
CA LEU A 81 -0.34 -3.69 20.54
C LEU A 81 -0.99 -4.14 19.23
N CYS A 82 -1.83 -5.18 19.23
CA CYS A 82 -2.57 -5.58 18.03
C CYS A 82 -3.52 -4.48 17.53
N PHE A 83 -4.29 -3.86 18.44
CA PHE A 83 -5.18 -2.75 18.07
C PHE A 83 -4.42 -1.49 17.65
N ILE A 84 -3.31 -1.18 18.31
CA ILE A 84 -2.42 -0.07 17.93
C ILE A 84 -1.85 -0.30 16.53
N HIS A 85 -1.30 -1.49 16.28
CA HIS A 85 -0.76 -1.85 14.97
C HIS A 85 -1.80 -1.70 13.86
N TYR A 86 -3.01 -2.21 14.09
CA TYR A 86 -4.08 -2.12 13.09
C TYR A 86 -4.54 -0.67 12.86
N SER A 87 -4.69 0.11 13.93
CA SER A 87 -5.13 1.51 13.84
C SER A 87 -4.11 2.43 13.16
N LEU A 88 -2.81 2.17 13.36
CA LEU A 88 -1.72 2.97 12.77
C LEU A 88 -1.20 2.40 11.45
N TRP A 89 -1.77 1.29 10.97
CA TRP A 89 -1.34 0.66 9.73
C TRP A 89 -1.30 1.62 8.52
N PRO A 90 -2.27 2.55 8.34
CA PRO A 90 -2.26 3.50 7.24
C PRO A 90 -1.04 4.44 7.21
N ILE A 91 -0.43 4.73 8.37
CA ILE A 91 0.77 5.58 8.45
C ILE A 91 1.95 4.96 7.67
N SER A 92 1.93 3.64 7.48
CA SER A 92 2.90 2.92 6.65
C SER A 92 2.91 3.40 5.19
N GLY A 93 1.87 4.11 4.72
CA GLY A 93 1.86 4.75 3.41
C GLY A 93 3.00 5.76 3.20
N ILE A 94 3.41 6.47 4.27
CA ILE A 94 4.50 7.46 4.21
C ILE A 94 5.83 6.78 3.84
N PRO A 95 6.37 5.83 4.64
CA PRO A 95 7.64 5.20 4.30
C PRO A 95 7.55 4.43 2.98
N ILE A 96 6.43 3.76 2.67
CA ILE A 96 6.25 3.06 1.38
C ILE A 96 6.43 4.04 0.20
N THR A 97 5.78 5.20 0.27
CA THR A 97 5.87 6.24 -0.76
C THR A 97 7.29 6.80 -0.85
N THR A 98 7.92 7.10 0.29
CA THR A 98 9.31 7.57 0.33
C THR A 98 10.27 6.58 -0.32
N TYR A 99 10.20 5.29 0.02
CA TYR A 99 11.09 4.26 -0.54
C TYR A 99 10.88 3.97 -2.04
N ALA A 100 9.73 4.35 -2.59
CA ALA A 100 9.44 4.13 -4.00
C ALA A 100 9.85 5.28 -4.92
N PHE A 101 10.05 6.48 -4.37
CA PHE A 101 10.48 7.65 -5.13
C PHE A 101 11.89 8.10 -4.76
N LEU A 102 12.24 8.19 -3.47
CA LEU A 102 13.49 8.82 -3.04
C LEU A 102 14.76 8.08 -3.53
N PRO A 103 14.92 6.75 -3.33
CA PRO A 103 16.07 6.02 -3.87
C PRO A 103 16.19 6.08 -5.40
N GLN A 104 15.06 6.10 -6.10
CA GLN A 104 14.93 6.05 -7.55
C GLN A 104 15.28 7.39 -8.18
N LEU A 105 14.79 8.49 -7.60
CA LEU A 105 15.14 9.84 -8.02
C LEU A 105 16.63 10.13 -7.74
N ALA A 106 17.16 9.68 -6.61
CA ALA A 106 18.60 9.79 -6.34
C ALA A 106 19.45 8.92 -7.26
N LEU A 107 18.94 7.77 -7.73
CA LEU A 107 19.61 6.96 -8.74
C LEU A 107 19.67 7.68 -10.09
N LEU A 108 18.58 8.36 -10.49
CA LEU A 108 18.53 9.14 -11.72
C LEU A 108 19.47 10.36 -11.69
N ASN A 109 19.60 11.01 -10.53
CA ASN A 109 20.49 12.17 -10.35
C ASN A 109 21.92 11.78 -9.92
N SER A 110 22.28 10.49 -9.91
CA SER A 110 23.59 9.99 -9.46
C SER A 110 24.00 10.41 -8.03
N PHE A 111 23.04 10.74 -7.17
CA PHE A 111 23.27 11.24 -5.81
C PHE A 111 23.31 10.11 -4.77
N SER A 112 24.29 10.08 -3.87
CA SER A 112 24.40 9.02 -2.84
C SER A 112 23.62 9.34 -1.57
N ILE A 113 22.48 8.67 -1.35
CA ILE A 113 21.72 8.78 -0.08
C ILE A 113 22.31 7.91 1.02
N PHE A 114 22.84 6.73 0.67
CA PHE A 114 23.36 5.79 1.64
C PHE A 114 24.83 6.08 1.94
N PRO A 115 25.27 5.95 3.22
CA PRO A 115 26.67 6.08 3.56
C PRO A 115 27.49 4.97 2.86
N LYS A 116 28.69 5.30 2.40
CA LYS A 116 29.61 4.43 1.62
C LYS A 116 30.07 3.15 2.34
N LEU A 117 29.62 2.92 3.58
CA LEU A 117 29.90 1.70 4.32
C LEU A 117 29.04 0.57 3.74
N TRP A 118 29.53 -0.02 2.64
CA TRP A 118 29.02 -1.20 1.95
C TRP A 118 28.44 -2.25 2.91
N TYR A 119 29.18 -2.53 4.00
CA TYR A 119 28.82 -3.53 5.01
C TYR A 119 27.64 -3.15 5.91
N ALA A 120 27.41 -1.86 6.19
CA ALA A 120 26.33 -1.42 7.08
C ALA A 120 24.98 -1.32 6.35
N GLY A 121 25.00 -0.81 5.11
CA GLY A 121 23.82 -0.72 4.25
C GLY A 121 23.31 -2.10 3.82
N LEU A 122 24.21 -2.99 3.36
CA LEU A 122 23.88 -4.37 3.05
C LEU A 122 23.42 -5.14 4.28
N ARG A 123 24.07 -4.98 5.45
CA ARG A 123 23.63 -5.68 6.66
C ARG A 123 22.21 -5.27 7.06
N SER A 124 21.86 -3.99 6.97
CA SER A 124 20.49 -3.52 7.25
C SER A 124 19.46 -4.06 6.23
N LEU A 125 19.82 -4.08 4.95
CA LEU A 125 18.92 -4.46 3.87
C LEU A 125 18.77 -5.99 3.78
N VAL A 126 19.86 -6.74 3.94
CA VAL A 126 19.87 -8.20 4.13
C VAL A 126 19.14 -8.55 5.42
N PHE A 127 19.29 -7.80 6.52
CA PHE A 127 18.51 -8.05 7.73
C PHE A 127 17.01 -7.82 7.48
N HIS A 128 16.60 -6.71 6.85
CA HIS A 128 15.20 -6.47 6.52
C HIS A 128 14.63 -7.50 5.54
N VAL A 129 15.35 -7.82 4.47
CA VAL A 129 14.92 -8.82 3.48
C VAL A 129 14.92 -10.20 4.12
N CYS A 130 15.98 -10.64 4.79
CA CYS A 130 16.10 -11.97 5.39
C CYS A 130 15.34 -12.18 6.70
N PHE A 131 14.89 -11.16 7.44
CA PHE A 131 13.94 -11.36 8.56
C PHE A 131 12.48 -11.27 8.09
N SER A 132 12.18 -10.44 7.08
CA SER A 132 10.82 -10.29 6.56
C SER A 132 10.44 -11.40 5.57
N PHE A 133 11.38 -11.86 4.74
CA PHE A 133 11.12 -12.90 3.73
C PHE A 133 10.79 -14.27 4.32
N PRO A 134 11.48 -14.82 5.34
CA PRO A 134 11.19 -16.15 5.87
C PRO A 134 9.80 -16.25 6.49
N ARG A 135 9.31 -15.18 7.13
CA ARG A 135 7.93 -15.15 7.65
C ARG A 135 6.90 -15.21 6.51
N SER A 136 7.21 -14.60 5.36
CA SER A 136 6.41 -14.68 4.13
C SER A 136 6.58 -16.01 3.36
N LEU A 137 7.75 -16.65 3.46
CA LEU A 137 8.09 -17.91 2.79
C LEU A 137 7.53 -19.13 3.53
N CYS A 138 7.59 -19.16 4.87
CA CYS A 138 6.96 -20.20 5.68
C CYS A 138 5.42 -20.14 5.60
N THR A 139 4.82 -18.94 5.56
CA THR A 139 3.38 -18.84 5.25
C THR A 139 3.05 -19.11 3.78
N ARG A 140 3.99 -18.91 2.85
CA ARG A 140 3.88 -19.29 1.42
C ARG A 140 3.83 -20.79 1.25
N PHE A 141 4.73 -21.55 1.86
CA PHE A 141 4.77 -23.01 1.70
C PHE A 141 3.51 -23.68 2.25
N TYR A 142 2.96 -23.19 3.36
CA TYR A 142 1.72 -23.71 3.92
C TYR A 142 0.45 -23.28 3.15
N ARG A 143 0.52 -22.25 2.29
CA ARG A 143 -0.63 -21.70 1.51
C ARG A 143 -0.43 -21.74 0.00
N LEU A 144 0.39 -22.67 -0.49
CA LEU A 144 0.73 -22.79 -1.92
C LEU A 144 -0.49 -23.07 -2.83
N HIS A 145 -1.64 -23.46 -2.29
CA HIS A 145 -2.86 -23.70 -3.08
C HIS A 145 -3.86 -22.54 -3.17
N VAL A 146 -3.77 -21.48 -2.34
CA VAL A 146 -4.84 -20.45 -2.26
C VAL A 146 -4.36 -19.02 -2.53
N SER A 147 -3.06 -18.73 -2.54
CA SER A 147 -2.63 -17.32 -2.54
C SER A 147 -1.33 -17.04 -3.30
N ARG A 148 -1.32 -17.27 -4.62
CA ARG A 148 -0.39 -16.56 -5.52
C ARG A 148 -0.72 -15.07 -5.68
N ARG A 149 -1.87 -14.59 -5.18
CA ARG A 149 -2.45 -13.25 -5.46
C ARG A 149 -2.32 -12.19 -4.34
N ASN A 150 -1.84 -12.49 -3.13
CA ASN A 150 -1.96 -11.52 -2.00
C ASN A 150 -0.77 -10.57 -1.78
N ASN A 151 0.43 -10.88 -2.28
CA ASN A 151 1.63 -10.10 -1.90
C ASN A 151 1.79 -8.72 -2.57
N PRO A 152 1.39 -8.46 -3.85
CA PRO A 152 1.51 -7.11 -4.42
C PRO A 152 0.38 -6.16 -4.01
N LYS A 153 -0.50 -6.57 -3.07
CA LYS A 153 -1.66 -5.78 -2.69
C LYS A 153 -1.29 -4.65 -1.71
N VAL A 154 -0.53 -4.96 -0.65
CA VAL A 154 -0.15 -3.98 0.38
C VAL A 154 0.70 -2.83 -0.18
N VAL A 155 1.60 -3.12 -1.12
CA VAL A 155 2.42 -2.08 -1.77
C VAL A 155 1.57 -1.14 -2.63
N ARG A 156 0.61 -1.68 -3.39
CA ARG A 156 -0.35 -0.86 -4.16
C ARG A 156 -1.28 -0.03 -3.27
N TRP A 157 -1.71 -0.60 -2.15
CA TRP A 157 -2.49 0.11 -1.14
C TRP A 157 -1.68 1.22 -0.46
N GLY A 158 -0.39 0.98 -0.25
CA GLY A 158 0.54 1.97 0.29
C GLY A 158 0.69 3.22 -0.58
N PHE A 159 0.78 3.06 -1.90
CA PHE A 159 0.95 4.19 -2.83
C PHE A 159 -0.29 5.07 -2.98
N SER A 160 -1.47 4.47 -2.96
CA SER A 160 -2.72 5.21 -3.16
C SER A 160 -3.56 5.25 -1.89
N SER A 161 -4.24 4.16 -1.54
CA SER A 161 -5.27 4.14 -0.51
C SER A 161 -4.79 4.64 0.86
N PHE A 162 -3.57 4.31 1.28
CA PHE A 162 -3.00 4.77 2.55
C PHE A 162 -2.66 6.26 2.51
N SER A 163 -2.01 6.72 1.44
CA SER A 163 -1.66 8.13 1.25
C SER A 163 -2.90 9.00 1.14
N PHE A 164 -3.87 8.61 0.31
CA PHE A 164 -5.15 9.31 0.19
C PHE A 164 -5.95 9.27 1.49
N GLY A 165 -6.04 8.10 2.15
CA GLY A 165 -6.75 7.98 3.42
C GLY A 165 -6.13 8.83 4.54
N LEU A 166 -4.80 8.98 4.56
CA LEU A 166 -4.10 9.87 5.49
C LEU A 166 -4.39 11.35 5.19
N VAL A 167 -4.31 11.75 3.93
CA VAL A 167 -4.59 13.13 3.50
C VAL A 167 -6.04 13.51 3.81
N GLU A 168 -7.00 12.64 3.49
CA GLU A 168 -8.40 12.90 3.79
C GLU A 168 -8.65 12.92 5.31
N TYR A 169 -8.03 12.03 6.08
CA TYR A 169 -8.10 12.08 7.54
C TYR A 169 -7.56 13.41 8.09
N LEU A 170 -6.42 13.90 7.57
CA LEU A 170 -5.87 15.19 7.97
C LEU A 170 -6.82 16.34 7.64
N PHE A 171 -7.37 16.38 6.42
CA PHE A 171 -8.37 17.40 6.05
C PHE A 171 -9.61 17.34 6.92
N LYS A 172 -10.09 16.15 7.26
CA LYS A 172 -11.22 15.97 8.18
C LYS A 172 -10.88 16.44 9.60
N SER A 173 -9.67 16.13 10.08
CA SER A 173 -9.20 16.59 11.41
C SER A 173 -9.06 18.12 11.50
N LEU A 174 -8.79 18.77 10.37
CA LEU A 174 -8.76 20.23 10.22
C LEU A 174 -10.14 20.85 9.97
N GLY A 175 -11.22 20.04 9.91
CA GLY A 175 -12.58 20.52 9.68
C GLY A 175 -12.90 20.92 8.23
N LEU A 176 -12.04 20.55 7.27
CA LEU A 176 -12.12 21.00 5.87
C LEU A 176 -12.99 20.09 4.97
N THR A 177 -13.24 18.84 5.36
CA THR A 177 -14.05 17.89 4.57
C THR A 177 -14.92 16.99 5.45
N ASN A 178 -16.12 16.66 4.97
CA ASN A 178 -17.04 15.70 5.58
C ASN A 178 -17.42 14.65 4.51
N VAL A 179 -16.94 13.41 4.66
CA VAL A 179 -17.21 12.33 3.69
C VAL A 179 -18.37 11.46 4.21
N THR A 180 -19.43 11.34 3.41
CA THR A 180 -20.64 10.52 3.68
C THR A 180 -20.78 9.33 2.71
N SER A 181 -21.67 8.40 3.07
CA SER A 181 -21.69 6.96 2.76
C SER A 181 -22.13 6.50 1.36
N LYS A 182 -21.75 5.25 1.04
CA LYS A 182 -22.02 4.40 -0.13
C LYS A 182 -23.33 4.64 -0.90
N VAL A 183 -23.22 4.70 -2.23
CA VAL A 183 -24.22 4.20 -3.18
C VAL A 183 -23.50 3.21 -4.11
N VAL A 184 -24.00 1.97 -4.19
CA VAL A 184 -23.51 0.94 -5.11
C VAL A 184 -24.58 0.74 -6.17
N ASP A 185 -24.20 0.85 -7.44
CA ASP A 185 -25.13 0.76 -8.57
C ASP A 185 -25.36 -0.70 -8.99
N SER A 186 -26.60 -0.99 -9.39
CA SER A 186 -27.20 -2.33 -9.42
C SER A 186 -26.89 -3.16 -10.69
N GLU A 187 -26.14 -2.62 -11.65
CA GLU A 187 -25.92 -3.27 -12.95
C GLU A 187 -24.67 -4.16 -13.07
N GLN A 188 -23.78 -4.22 -12.06
CA GLN A 188 -22.50 -4.94 -12.15
C GLN A 188 -22.58 -6.47 -11.93
N GLY A 189 -23.70 -6.99 -11.43
CA GLY A 189 -23.83 -8.40 -10.99
C GLY A 189 -23.76 -9.47 -12.09
N LYS A 190 -23.98 -9.14 -13.37
CA LYS A 190 -24.01 -10.14 -14.46
C LYS A 190 -22.64 -10.54 -15.02
N ARG A 191 -21.55 -9.87 -14.63
CA ARG A 191 -20.19 -10.09 -15.17
C ARG A 191 -19.23 -10.78 -14.17
N TYR A 192 -19.82 -11.31 -13.11
CA TYR A 192 -19.22 -11.99 -11.96
C TYR A 192 -18.42 -13.26 -12.30
N GLU A 193 -18.81 -14.02 -13.33
CA GLU A 193 -18.29 -15.38 -13.54
C GLU A 193 -16.85 -15.47 -14.10
N GLN A 194 -16.25 -14.36 -14.54
CA GLN A 194 -15.00 -14.40 -15.32
C GLN A 194 -13.70 -14.18 -14.51
N GLY A 195 -13.76 -13.70 -13.26
CA GLY A 195 -12.58 -13.66 -12.35
C GLY A 195 -11.44 -12.71 -12.77
N ILE A 196 -11.74 -11.69 -13.57
CA ILE A 196 -10.77 -10.74 -14.15
C ILE A 196 -10.73 -9.43 -13.35
N PHE A 197 -9.53 -8.93 -13.00
CA PHE A 197 -9.35 -7.60 -12.41
C PHE A 197 -9.44 -6.52 -13.50
N GLU A 198 -10.34 -5.56 -13.34
CA GLU A 198 -10.56 -4.45 -14.26
C GLU A 198 -9.90 -3.15 -13.76
N PHE A 199 -9.12 -2.50 -14.63
CA PHE A 199 -8.52 -1.19 -14.40
C PHE A 199 -9.23 -0.04 -15.16
N GLY A 200 -10.25 -0.35 -15.98
CA GLY A 200 -10.85 0.59 -16.94
C GLY A 200 -11.69 1.75 -16.37
N VAL A 201 -11.71 1.95 -15.04
CA VAL A 201 -12.41 3.07 -14.41
C VAL A 201 -11.46 4.25 -14.28
N GLU A 202 -11.86 5.45 -14.72
CA GLU A 202 -11.04 6.65 -14.56
C GLU A 202 -10.99 7.08 -13.08
N SER A 203 -9.93 6.69 -12.36
CA SER A 203 -9.73 7.05 -10.95
C SER A 203 -8.38 7.69 -10.70
N GLN A 204 -8.38 8.79 -9.93
CA GLN A 204 -7.16 9.48 -9.49
C GLN A 204 -6.29 8.60 -8.59
N MET A 205 -6.85 7.56 -7.95
CA MET A 205 -6.11 6.62 -7.12
C MET A 205 -5.10 5.78 -7.91
N PHE A 206 -5.24 5.68 -9.23
CA PHE A 206 -4.28 4.98 -10.08
C PHE A 206 -3.04 5.82 -10.38
N LEU A 207 -3.13 7.16 -10.32
CA LEU A 207 -2.02 8.05 -10.64
C LEU A 207 -0.74 7.76 -9.83
N PRO A 208 -0.74 7.76 -8.48
CA PRO A 208 0.50 7.51 -7.73
C PRO A 208 1.06 6.11 -7.94
N ILE A 209 0.20 5.10 -8.17
CA ILE A 209 0.61 3.73 -8.48
C ILE A 209 1.36 3.69 -9.81
N THR A 210 0.79 4.32 -10.84
CA THR A 210 1.39 4.37 -12.19
C THR A 210 2.66 5.22 -12.21
N MET A 211 2.69 6.34 -11.50
CA MET A 211 3.89 7.18 -11.37
C MET A 211 5.04 6.43 -10.70
N ALA A 212 4.75 5.71 -9.60
CA ALA A 212 5.73 4.88 -8.92
C ALA A 212 6.27 3.80 -9.85
N ALA A 213 5.41 3.13 -10.61
CA ALA A 213 5.82 2.13 -11.59
C ALA A 213 6.76 2.73 -12.66
N ILE A 214 6.39 3.86 -13.28
CA ILE A 214 7.19 4.51 -14.31
C ILE A 214 8.58 4.92 -13.77
N ILE A 215 8.63 5.60 -12.61
CA ILE A 215 9.90 6.06 -12.04
C ILE A 215 10.79 4.88 -11.61
N ASN A 216 10.22 3.81 -11.04
CA ASN A 216 10.97 2.61 -10.71
C ASN A 216 11.55 1.92 -11.95
N LEU A 217 10.79 1.84 -13.05
CA LEU A 217 11.28 1.25 -14.29
C LEU A 217 12.41 2.08 -14.92
N VAL A 218 12.20 3.39 -15.08
CA VAL A 218 13.17 4.29 -15.70
C VAL A 218 14.46 4.35 -14.88
N SER A 219 14.35 4.47 -13.55
CA SER A 219 15.53 4.46 -12.67
C SER A 219 16.28 3.14 -12.70
N PHE A 220 15.59 2.00 -12.76
CA PHE A 220 16.23 0.68 -12.85
C PHE A 220 17.02 0.52 -14.16
N VAL A 221 16.42 0.89 -15.30
CA VAL A 221 17.09 0.85 -16.61
C VAL A 221 18.27 1.83 -16.65
N SER A 222 18.07 3.07 -16.19
CA SER A 222 19.13 4.07 -16.10
C SER A 222 20.29 3.62 -15.21
N GLY A 223 19.99 2.98 -14.07
CA GLY A 223 21.01 2.45 -13.17
C GLY A 223 21.85 1.33 -13.80
N ILE A 224 21.23 0.45 -14.60
CA ILE A 224 21.96 -0.58 -15.37
C ILE A 224 22.88 0.09 -16.40
N ILE A 225 22.36 1.07 -17.16
CA ILE A 225 23.16 1.80 -18.16
C ILE A 225 24.34 2.49 -17.50
N GLN A 226 24.13 3.20 -16.38
CA GLN A 226 25.18 3.88 -15.62
C GLN A 226 26.31 2.94 -15.16
N VAL A 227 25.97 1.71 -14.74
CA VAL A 227 26.97 0.69 -14.36
C VAL A 227 27.74 0.19 -15.57
N LEU A 228 27.08 0.01 -16.72
CA LEU A 228 27.72 -0.52 -17.94
C LEU A 228 28.54 0.53 -18.70
N SER A 229 28.11 1.79 -18.74
CA SER A 229 28.71 2.84 -19.58
C SER A 229 29.65 3.79 -18.82
N ASN A 230 29.31 4.17 -17.58
CA ASN A 230 29.98 5.29 -16.89
C ASN A 230 31.03 4.84 -15.87
N GLY A 231 31.29 3.52 -15.75
CA GLY A 231 32.29 2.99 -14.82
C GLY A 231 31.99 3.25 -13.34
N LEU A 232 30.74 3.60 -13.00
CA LEU A 232 30.32 3.77 -11.62
C LEU A 232 30.51 2.46 -10.87
N ARG A 233 31.09 2.53 -9.67
CA ARG A 233 31.29 1.35 -8.84
C ARG A 233 29.93 0.74 -8.54
N PHE A 234 29.78 -0.54 -8.89
CA PHE A 234 28.55 -1.29 -8.63
C PHE A 234 28.11 -1.18 -7.16
N GLU A 235 29.07 -1.11 -6.24
CA GLU A 235 28.84 -0.97 -4.81
C GLU A 235 28.00 0.28 -4.45
N ASP A 236 28.25 1.41 -5.13
CA ASP A 236 27.59 2.68 -4.85
C ASP A 236 26.15 2.73 -5.38
N VAL A 237 25.85 1.87 -6.35
CA VAL A 237 24.57 1.83 -7.07
C VAL A 237 23.68 0.67 -6.62
N PHE A 238 24.28 -0.42 -6.13
CA PHE A 238 23.63 -1.70 -5.82
C PHE A 238 22.36 -1.54 -4.98
N THR A 239 22.45 -0.82 -3.86
CA THR A 239 21.34 -0.66 -2.92
C THR A 239 20.12 0.00 -3.59
N LYS A 240 20.33 1.04 -4.38
CA LYS A 240 19.25 1.74 -5.10
C LYS A 240 18.71 0.87 -6.22
N LEU A 241 19.59 0.17 -6.95
CA LEU A 241 19.21 -0.73 -8.03
C LEU A 241 18.39 -1.92 -7.52
N PHE A 242 18.75 -2.45 -6.35
CA PHE A 242 18.01 -3.52 -5.69
C PHE A 242 16.60 -3.07 -5.27
N ILE A 243 16.49 -1.87 -4.67
CA ILE A 243 15.18 -1.29 -4.29
C ILE A 243 14.33 -1.00 -5.54
N ALA A 244 14.91 -0.39 -6.57
CA ALA A 244 14.22 -0.13 -7.84
C ALA A 244 13.77 -1.42 -8.52
N GLY A 245 14.63 -2.45 -8.55
CA GLY A 245 14.30 -3.77 -9.08
C GLY A 245 13.16 -4.45 -8.32
N PHE A 246 13.16 -4.33 -6.98
CA PHE A 246 12.03 -4.80 -6.16
C PHE A 246 10.74 -4.03 -6.49
N GLY A 247 10.81 -2.72 -6.70
CA GLY A 247 9.69 -1.88 -7.14
C GLY A 247 9.13 -2.32 -8.51
N VAL A 248 10.02 -2.60 -9.47
CA VAL A 248 9.66 -3.11 -10.80
C VAL A 248 8.95 -4.46 -10.71
N LEU A 249 9.50 -5.41 -9.95
CA LEU A 249 8.88 -6.74 -9.79
C LEU A 249 7.48 -6.66 -9.16
N ASN A 250 7.28 -5.79 -8.16
CA ASN A 250 5.97 -5.61 -7.53
C ASN A 250 4.97 -4.86 -8.43
N SER A 251 5.47 -4.03 -9.36
CA SER A 251 4.66 -3.24 -10.30
C SER A 251 4.36 -3.98 -11.60
N TRP A 252 4.75 -5.26 -11.75
CA TRP A 252 4.49 -6.06 -12.94
C TRP A 252 3.02 -6.02 -13.42
N PRO A 253 2.01 -6.21 -12.55
CA PRO A 253 0.61 -6.15 -12.98
C PRO A 253 0.19 -4.76 -13.50
N VAL A 254 0.90 -3.70 -13.10
CA VAL A 254 0.66 -2.33 -13.56
C VAL A 254 1.23 -2.16 -14.96
N TYR A 255 2.45 -2.63 -15.23
CA TYR A 255 3.02 -2.60 -16.60
C TYR A 255 2.19 -3.42 -17.58
N GLU A 256 1.73 -4.60 -17.14
CA GLU A 256 0.83 -5.45 -17.92
C GLU A 256 -0.46 -4.69 -18.27
N ALA A 257 -1.10 -4.04 -17.29
CA ALA A 257 -2.30 -3.24 -17.49
C ALA A 257 -2.09 -1.98 -18.35
N MET A 258 -0.89 -1.38 -18.32
CA MET A 258 -0.56 -0.18 -19.10
C MET A 258 -0.27 -0.49 -20.57
N VAL A 259 0.54 -1.52 -20.85
CA VAL A 259 1.15 -1.75 -22.17
C VAL A 259 0.65 -3.04 -22.83
N LEU A 260 0.65 -4.15 -22.10
CA LEU A 260 0.46 -5.49 -22.69
C LEU A 260 -1.01 -5.83 -22.91
N ARG A 261 -1.91 -5.21 -22.16
CA ARG A 261 -3.33 -5.54 -22.18
C ARG A 261 -4.09 -4.72 -23.23
N SER A 262 -4.93 -5.39 -24.01
CA SER A 262 -5.80 -4.78 -25.04
C SER A 262 -7.30 -4.90 -24.72
N ASP A 263 -7.66 -5.47 -23.57
CA ASP A 263 -9.05 -5.65 -23.16
C ASP A 263 -9.59 -4.44 -22.37
N LYS A 264 -10.87 -4.52 -21.96
CA LYS A 264 -11.53 -3.50 -21.12
C LYS A 264 -10.88 -3.30 -19.74
N GLY A 265 -9.99 -4.20 -19.34
CA GLY A 265 -9.19 -4.10 -18.12
C GLY A 265 -7.87 -3.35 -18.32
N LYS A 266 -7.60 -2.78 -19.49
CA LYS A 266 -6.47 -1.88 -19.73
C LYS A 266 -6.59 -0.61 -18.88
N LEU A 267 -5.46 -0.10 -18.41
CA LEU A 267 -5.43 1.19 -17.71
C LEU A 267 -5.82 2.32 -18.67
N PRO A 268 -6.73 3.25 -18.28
CA PRO A 268 -7.15 4.34 -19.15
C PRO A 268 -5.97 5.14 -19.69
N THR A 269 -5.97 5.40 -21.00
CA THR A 269 -4.86 6.09 -21.70
C THR A 269 -4.61 7.48 -21.15
N LYS A 270 -5.67 8.20 -20.75
CA LYS A 270 -5.57 9.49 -20.08
C LYS A 270 -4.74 9.41 -18.79
N ILE A 271 -5.00 8.41 -17.94
CA ILE A 271 -4.24 8.19 -16.69
C ILE A 271 -2.78 7.85 -17.02
N THR A 272 -2.52 7.00 -18.03
CA THR A 272 -1.14 6.71 -18.43
C THR A 272 -0.40 7.98 -18.87
N LEU A 273 -1.00 8.82 -19.72
CA LEU A 273 -0.38 10.05 -20.21
C LEU A 273 -0.15 11.05 -19.07
N THR A 274 -1.16 11.27 -18.22
CA THR A 274 -1.02 12.15 -17.05
C THR A 274 0.06 11.63 -16.10
N SER A 275 0.15 10.32 -15.87
CA SER A 275 1.18 9.73 -15.00
C SER A 275 2.59 9.92 -15.58
N VAL A 276 2.78 9.80 -16.90
CA VAL A 276 4.07 10.06 -17.56
C VAL A 276 4.47 11.52 -17.39
N VAL A 277 3.56 12.46 -17.64
CA VAL A 277 3.83 13.90 -17.50
C VAL A 277 4.18 14.24 -16.04
N LEU A 278 3.40 13.74 -15.07
CA LEU A 278 3.64 13.98 -13.66
C LEU A 278 4.94 13.33 -13.17
N SER A 279 5.27 12.12 -13.63
CA SER A 279 6.56 11.47 -13.33
C SER A 279 7.73 12.27 -13.86
N TRP A 280 7.61 12.83 -15.07
CA TRP A 280 8.65 13.67 -15.65
C TRP A 280 8.80 15.00 -14.89
N LEU A 281 7.70 15.65 -14.54
CA LEU A 281 7.72 16.85 -13.69
C LEU A 281 8.35 16.57 -12.32
N LEU A 282 8.02 15.44 -11.69
CA LEU A 282 8.61 15.04 -10.42
C LEU A 282 10.12 14.80 -10.55
N TYR A 283 10.55 14.19 -11.65
CA TYR A 283 11.98 14.04 -11.95
C TYR A 283 12.67 15.41 -12.11
N LEU A 284 12.10 16.33 -12.88
CA LEU A 284 12.64 17.68 -13.04
C LEU A 284 12.74 18.41 -11.69
N VAL A 285 11.67 18.42 -10.89
CA VAL A 285 11.73 19.07 -9.56
C VAL A 285 12.79 18.41 -8.68
N SER A 286 12.94 17.08 -8.75
CA SER A 286 13.97 16.38 -8.00
C SER A 286 15.39 16.76 -8.44
N SER A 287 15.63 16.96 -9.73
CA SER A 287 16.96 17.30 -10.23
C SER A 287 17.41 18.71 -9.84
N TRP A 288 16.49 19.59 -9.43
CA TRP A 288 16.82 20.89 -8.85
C TRP A 288 17.08 20.81 -7.34
N ALA A 289 16.56 19.76 -6.67
CA ALA A 289 16.69 19.56 -5.24
C ALA A 289 17.92 18.73 -4.85
N PHE A 290 18.45 17.92 -5.78
CA PHE A 290 19.71 17.17 -5.66
C PHE A 290 20.88 17.95 -6.25
#